data_AF-A0A951XDY3-F1
#
_entry.id   AF-A0A951XDY3-F1
#
_cell.length_a   1.000
_cell.length_b   1.000
_cell.length_c   1.000
_cell.angle_alpha   90.00
_cell.angle_beta   90.00
_cell.angle_gamma   90.00
#
_symmetry.space_group_name_H-M   'P 1'
#
loop_
_entity.id
_entity.type
_entity.pdbx_description
1 polymer ?
#
loop_
_entity_poly.entity_id
_entity_poly.type
_entity_poly.pdbx_seq_one_letter_code
_entity_poly.pdbx_strand_id
1 'polypeptide(L)'
;MRRRNFLKNISLFTGGSVLPVSSYPTIAHQTGKISDYSDNKTIKRIAVTAPSSIGVNENFWIGIRILTEPYYARWIPQWQRTGVTVDGPFNHSSRGTKFMDNVMPEWKGTVHIMGSAGFRGRDTYSFTEGAGPYQRDKRPVRRLENFSFNTPGIKYIRVVDPVSGIEGISNPIHVDIEAPKERLFWAELHCHSFFGDGIRNPEEIHSFARDESFLDIFALTDHVEALSDAQWNYFREVANTFNEPQRFVSFIGGEWTSSKFGHHGFLYPGSEGPILRCTDPDQDTLEKIYAIAKQHGAMIIANHPAEDGWGFDWNKGHNDNVERLVEVYSIGGAYDTPAE
;
A
#
# COMPACT_ATOMS: atom_id res chain seq x y z
N MET A 1 -4.14 16.36 -1.16
CA MET A 1 -4.68 15.19 -1.85
C MET A 1 -6.19 15.02 -1.65
N ARG A 2 -6.95 14.88 -2.74
CA ARG A 2 -8.38 14.47 -2.80
C ARG A 2 -8.56 13.58 -4.03
N ARG A 3 -9.41 12.54 -4.00
CA ARG A 3 -9.65 11.58 -5.12
C ARG A 3 -9.73 12.24 -6.51
N ARG A 4 -10.72 13.14 -6.71
CA ARG A 4 -10.92 13.87 -7.98
C ARG A 4 -9.69 14.62 -8.46
N ASN A 5 -8.98 15.29 -7.56
CA ASN A 5 -7.81 16.09 -7.93
C ASN A 5 -6.62 15.19 -8.26
N PHE A 6 -6.48 14.05 -7.58
CA PHE A 6 -5.42 13.09 -7.87
C PHE A 6 -5.59 12.51 -9.27
N LEU A 7 -6.76 11.92 -9.58
CA LEU A 7 -6.97 11.32 -10.90
C LEU A 7 -6.87 12.33 -12.06
N LYS A 8 -7.27 13.60 -11.84
CA LYS A 8 -7.15 14.64 -12.88
C LYS A 8 -5.72 15.08 -13.17
N ASN A 9 -4.86 15.13 -12.14
CA ASN A 9 -3.53 15.72 -12.24
C ASN A 9 -2.41 14.67 -12.13
N ILE A 10 -2.74 13.38 -12.16
CA ILE A 10 -1.72 12.35 -12.18
C ILE A 10 -0.94 12.44 -13.49
N SER A 11 0.32 12.84 -13.39
CA SER A 11 1.32 12.79 -14.45
C SER A 11 2.25 11.61 -14.17
N LEU A 12 2.50 10.80 -15.20
CA LEU A 12 3.28 9.57 -15.14
C LEU A 12 4.66 9.77 -14.48
N PHE A 13 4.98 8.97 -13.46
CA PHE A 13 6.35 8.57 -13.12
C PHE A 13 6.31 7.18 -12.48
N THR A 14 6.78 6.18 -13.22
CA THR A 14 7.03 4.83 -12.71
C THR A 14 8.35 4.86 -11.91
N GLY A 15 8.32 4.31 -10.71
CA GLY A 15 9.49 4.18 -9.84
C GLY A 15 9.50 2.80 -9.22
N GLY A 16 10.00 1.81 -9.96
CA GLY A 16 10.38 0.52 -9.37
C GLY A 16 11.57 0.75 -8.46
N SER A 17 11.37 0.65 -7.14
CA SER A 17 12.53 0.58 -6.23
C SER A 17 13.18 -0.78 -6.42
N VAL A 18 14.37 -0.80 -7.00
CA VAL A 18 15.24 -1.98 -7.03
C VAL A 18 15.62 -2.31 -5.59
N LEU A 19 14.92 -3.27 -4.98
CA LEU A 19 15.49 -4.05 -3.89
C LEU A 19 16.38 -5.12 -4.55
N PRO A 20 17.62 -5.34 -4.08
CA PRO A 20 18.44 -6.40 -4.62
C PRO A 20 17.71 -7.73 -4.44
N VAL A 21 17.50 -8.44 -5.55
CA VAL A 21 16.97 -9.79 -5.59
C VAL A 21 17.96 -10.70 -4.87
N SER A 22 17.74 -10.90 -3.58
CA SER A 22 18.19 -12.11 -2.91
C SER A 22 17.32 -13.22 -3.47
N SER A 23 17.92 -14.14 -4.23
CA SER A 23 17.32 -15.40 -4.69
C SER A 23 16.25 -15.91 -3.73
N TYR A 24 15.02 -16.06 -4.21
CA TYR A 24 13.97 -16.76 -3.46
C TYR A 24 14.48 -18.16 -3.13
N PRO A 25 14.62 -18.55 -1.84
CA PRO A 25 14.82 -19.95 -1.53
C PRO A 25 13.53 -20.67 -1.93
N THR A 26 13.69 -21.81 -2.61
CA THR A 26 12.62 -22.78 -2.88
C THR A 26 11.81 -22.94 -1.60
N ILE A 27 10.52 -22.57 -1.62
CA ILE A 27 9.63 -22.73 -0.47
C ILE A 27 9.40 -24.22 -0.29
N ALA A 28 10.28 -24.85 0.49
CA ALA A 28 10.00 -26.16 1.04
C ALA A 28 8.73 -26.02 1.90
N HIS A 29 7.80 -26.97 1.78
CA HIS A 29 6.67 -27.11 2.70
C HIS A 29 7.20 -27.33 4.13
N GLN A 30 7.53 -26.26 4.84
CA GLN A 30 7.88 -26.31 6.24
C GLN A 30 6.58 -26.35 7.04
N THR A 31 6.27 -27.54 7.54
CA THR A 31 5.26 -27.76 8.57
C THR A 31 5.78 -27.22 9.90
N GLY A 32 5.80 -25.88 10.02
CA GLY A 32 6.39 -25.23 11.18
C GLY A 32 5.72 -25.67 12.48
N LYS A 33 6.52 -26.13 13.45
CA LYS A 33 6.08 -26.53 14.80
C LYS A 33 5.90 -25.26 15.65
N ILE A 34 5.16 -25.36 16.75
CA ILE A 34 4.98 -24.27 17.75
C ILE A 34 6.33 -23.71 18.27
N SER A 35 7.44 -24.45 18.11
CA SER A 35 8.80 -24.01 18.41
C SER A 35 9.39 -22.95 17.46
N ASP A 36 8.81 -22.72 16.28
CA ASP A 36 9.38 -21.81 15.26
C ASP A 36 9.04 -20.33 15.54
N TYR A 37 8.21 -20.09 16.54
CA TYR A 37 7.90 -18.78 17.04
C TYR A 37 8.87 -18.44 18.19
N SER A 38 10.14 -18.19 17.88
CA SER A 38 11.08 -17.77 18.93
C SER A 38 10.70 -16.37 19.45
N ASP A 39 10.53 -16.27 20.78
CA ASP A 39 10.20 -15.00 21.46
C ASP A 39 11.43 -14.10 21.62
N ASN A 40 12.65 -14.63 21.41
CA ASN A 40 13.91 -13.88 21.46
C ASN A 40 14.30 -13.37 20.07
N LYS A 41 13.57 -12.38 19.57
CA LYS A 41 13.91 -11.67 18.33
C LYS A 41 14.85 -10.50 18.61
N THR A 42 15.72 -10.20 17.66
CA THR A 42 16.66 -9.08 17.72
C THR A 42 16.36 -8.11 16.60
N ILE A 43 16.64 -6.84 16.82
CA ILE A 43 16.50 -5.83 15.78
C ILE A 43 17.48 -6.18 14.65
N LYS A 44 16.98 -6.14 13.42
CA LYS A 44 17.76 -6.33 12.19
C LYS A 44 17.80 -5.09 11.32
N ARG A 45 16.72 -4.31 11.34
CA ARG A 45 16.58 -3.11 10.52
C ARG A 45 15.60 -2.14 11.18
N ILE A 46 15.80 -0.86 10.94
CA ILE A 46 14.79 0.17 11.20
C ILE A 46 14.31 0.66 9.83
N ALA A 47 13.03 0.50 9.52
CA ALA A 47 12.43 1.14 8.34
C ALA A 47 11.90 2.51 8.74
N VAL A 48 12.33 3.52 7.99
CA VAL A 48 11.91 4.92 8.19
C VAL A 48 11.24 5.40 6.91
N THR A 49 10.07 6.00 7.04
CA THR A 49 9.28 6.52 5.91
C THR A 49 8.90 7.96 6.20
N ALA A 50 8.95 8.82 5.21
CA ALA A 50 8.52 10.20 5.29
C ALA A 50 7.88 10.65 3.96
N PRO A 51 7.10 11.73 3.93
CA PRO A 51 6.66 12.33 2.67
C PRO A 51 7.85 12.70 1.78
N SER A 52 7.74 12.42 0.48
CA SER A 52 8.83 12.66 -0.47
C SER A 52 9.00 14.12 -0.88
N SER A 53 7.98 14.96 -0.65
CA SER A 53 7.98 16.39 -1.05
C SER A 53 7.22 17.26 -0.07
N ILE A 54 7.87 18.29 0.47
CA ILE A 54 7.31 19.24 1.44
C ILE A 54 7.83 20.66 1.17
N GLY A 55 7.16 21.68 1.68
CA GLY A 55 7.69 23.04 1.74
C GLY A 55 8.59 23.29 2.98
N VAL A 56 9.42 24.33 2.92
CA VAL A 56 10.14 24.85 4.09
C VAL A 56 9.15 25.22 5.21
N ASN A 57 9.45 24.79 6.43
CA ASN A 57 8.60 24.91 7.63
C ASN A 57 7.25 24.20 7.56
N GLU A 58 6.98 23.41 6.51
CA GLU A 58 5.80 22.56 6.47
C GLU A 58 5.94 21.43 7.49
N ASN A 59 4.87 21.19 8.26
CA ASN A 59 4.83 20.06 9.17
C ASN A 59 4.61 18.76 8.39
N PHE A 60 5.38 17.73 8.73
CA PHE A 60 5.28 16.40 8.15
C PHE A 60 5.37 15.30 9.21
N TRP A 61 5.03 14.09 8.78
CA TRP A 61 5.04 12.89 9.59
C TRP A 61 6.25 11.99 9.27
N ILE A 62 6.66 11.17 10.24
CA ILE A 62 7.68 10.13 10.05
C ILE A 62 7.11 8.80 10.53
N GLY A 63 7.15 7.79 9.67
CA GLY A 63 6.80 6.41 9.99
C GLY A 63 8.05 5.64 10.39
N ILE A 64 7.98 4.90 11.50
CA ILE A 64 9.09 4.09 12.03
C ILE A 64 8.57 2.68 12.26
N ARG A 65 9.28 1.69 11.72
CA ARG A 65 9.08 0.26 12.03
C ARG A 65 10.39 -0.36 12.46
N ILE A 66 10.38 -1.04 13.61
CA ILE A 66 11.54 -1.82 14.07
C ILE A 66 11.36 -3.26 13.62
N LEU A 67 12.27 -3.72 12.78
CA LEU A 67 12.17 -4.96 12.04
C LEU A 67 13.15 -6.01 12.57
N THR A 68 12.79 -7.27 12.39
CA THR A 68 13.51 -8.50 12.70
C THR A 68 13.49 -9.42 11.48
N GLU A 69 14.15 -10.57 11.59
CA GLU A 69 13.96 -11.67 10.63
C GLU A 69 12.47 -12.03 10.49
N PRO A 70 11.99 -12.27 9.27
CA PRO A 70 10.62 -12.71 9.01
C PRO A 70 10.25 -13.93 9.85
N TYR A 71 9.01 -13.96 10.33
CA TYR A 71 8.49 -15.05 11.15
C TYR A 71 7.00 -15.24 10.91
N TYR A 72 6.49 -16.43 11.19
CA TYR A 72 5.05 -16.68 11.13
C TYR A 72 4.34 -15.83 12.18
N ALA A 73 3.44 -14.94 11.75
CA ALA A 73 2.69 -14.09 12.64
C ALA A 73 1.77 -14.97 13.50
N ARG A 74 1.79 -14.82 14.83
CA ARG A 74 0.87 -15.54 15.74
C ARG A 74 -0.53 -14.93 15.76
N TRP A 75 -0.65 -13.74 15.20
CA TRP A 75 -1.83 -12.91 15.26
C TRP A 75 -2.01 -12.24 13.91
N ILE A 76 -3.22 -11.77 13.66
CA ILE A 76 -3.52 -10.93 12.52
C ILE A 76 -4.28 -9.68 13.00
N PRO A 77 -4.13 -8.52 12.32
CA PRO A 77 -5.07 -7.43 12.53
C PRO A 77 -6.47 -8.00 12.33
N GLN A 78 -7.39 -7.74 13.25
CA GLN A 78 -8.79 -8.10 13.17
C GLN A 78 -9.60 -6.82 13.28
N TRP A 79 -10.49 -6.57 12.33
CA TRP A 79 -11.44 -5.48 12.45
C TRP A 79 -12.54 -5.85 13.46
N GLN A 80 -12.63 -5.09 14.56
CA GLN A 80 -13.73 -5.17 15.52
C GLN A 80 -14.64 -3.95 15.35
N ARG A 81 -15.85 -3.97 15.95
CA ARG A 81 -16.83 -2.87 15.84
C ARG A 81 -16.27 -1.50 16.20
N THR A 82 -15.21 -1.43 17.02
CA THR A 82 -14.61 -0.18 17.51
C THR A 82 -13.24 0.14 16.87
N GLY A 83 -12.79 -0.66 15.90
CA GLY A 83 -11.50 -0.49 15.20
C GLY A 83 -10.67 -1.77 15.09
N VAL A 84 -9.46 -1.64 14.54
CA VAL A 84 -8.50 -2.75 14.38
C VAL A 84 -7.90 -3.14 15.73
N THR A 85 -7.73 -4.44 15.94
CA THR A 85 -6.95 -5.03 17.04
C THR A 85 -5.96 -6.06 16.50
N VAL A 86 -4.92 -6.41 17.27
CA VAL A 86 -3.94 -7.45 16.87
C VAL A 86 -4.17 -8.80 17.55
N ASP A 87 -5.40 -9.10 17.97
CA ASP A 87 -5.72 -10.34 18.71
C ASP A 87 -6.39 -11.40 17.82
N GLY A 88 -6.30 -11.27 16.49
CA GLY A 88 -6.98 -12.18 15.56
C GLY A 88 -6.40 -13.60 15.59
N PRO A 89 -7.22 -14.65 15.75
CA PRO A 89 -6.75 -16.03 15.90
C PRO A 89 -6.39 -16.73 14.58
N PHE A 90 -6.60 -16.07 13.43
CA PHE A 90 -6.54 -16.70 12.11
C PHE A 90 -5.27 -16.29 11.35
N ASN A 91 -4.17 -17.00 11.55
CA ASN A 91 -2.92 -16.77 10.81
C ASN A 91 -2.70 -17.77 9.64
N HIS A 92 -3.72 -18.55 9.30
CA HIS A 92 -3.65 -19.61 8.31
C HIS A 92 -4.88 -19.54 7.40
N SER A 93 -4.65 -19.41 6.09
CA SER A 93 -5.71 -19.48 5.09
C SER A 93 -6.11 -20.93 4.81
N SER A 94 -7.32 -21.14 4.27
CA SER A 94 -7.77 -22.45 3.77
C SER A 94 -6.90 -23.01 2.64
N ARG A 95 -6.09 -22.17 1.98
CA ARG A 95 -5.16 -22.53 0.91
C ARG A 95 -3.79 -22.99 1.41
N GLY A 96 -3.58 -23.10 2.73
CA GLY A 96 -2.29 -23.49 3.30
C GLY A 96 -1.31 -22.33 3.51
N THR A 97 -1.66 -21.12 3.08
CA THR A 97 -0.82 -19.93 3.25
C THR A 97 -0.82 -19.47 4.70
N LYS A 98 0.36 -19.34 5.30
CA LYS A 98 0.56 -18.78 6.64
C LYS A 98 1.13 -17.38 6.54
N PHE A 99 0.58 -16.45 7.32
CA PHE A 99 1.07 -15.08 7.33
C PHE A 99 2.44 -14.99 7.98
N MET A 100 3.31 -14.22 7.35
CA MET A 100 4.58 -13.81 7.94
C MET A 100 4.55 -12.32 8.24
N ASP A 101 5.22 -11.94 9.32
CA ASP A 101 5.53 -10.56 9.67
C ASP A 101 7.04 -10.45 9.85
N ASN A 102 7.59 -9.26 9.70
CA ASN A 102 9.00 -8.95 9.96
C ASN A 102 9.16 -7.77 10.90
N VAL A 103 8.08 -7.22 11.44
CA VAL A 103 8.11 -6.24 12.55
C VAL A 103 8.34 -6.98 13.86
N MET A 104 9.13 -6.42 14.78
CA MET A 104 9.29 -6.99 16.13
C MET A 104 7.90 -7.24 16.80
N PRO A 105 7.61 -8.45 17.33
CA PRO A 105 6.32 -8.74 17.98
C PRO A 105 6.00 -7.81 19.15
N GLU A 106 7.02 -7.42 19.91
CA GLU A 106 6.97 -6.41 20.97
C GLU A 106 8.37 -5.75 21.08
N TRP A 107 8.41 -4.43 21.23
CA TRP A 107 9.64 -3.72 21.55
C TRP A 107 9.34 -2.41 22.26
N LYS A 108 10.06 -2.14 23.36
CA LYS A 108 9.84 -0.98 24.25
C LYS A 108 11.06 -0.06 24.34
N GLY A 109 11.99 -0.19 23.40
CA GLY A 109 13.18 0.65 23.39
C GLY A 109 12.88 2.09 22.99
N THR A 110 13.93 2.88 22.99
CA THR A 110 13.92 4.30 22.62
C THR A 110 14.80 4.47 21.40
N VAL A 111 14.34 5.22 20.41
CA VAL A 111 15.15 5.58 19.24
C VAL A 111 15.58 7.04 19.30
N HIS A 112 16.76 7.33 18.78
CA HIS A 112 17.19 8.68 18.44
C HIS A 112 16.78 9.02 17.02
N ILE A 113 16.29 10.24 16.82
CA ILE A 113 15.81 10.77 15.54
C ILE A 113 16.65 11.99 15.20
N MET A 114 17.32 11.92 14.05
CA MET A 114 18.19 12.98 13.55
C MET A 114 17.77 13.28 12.11
N GLY A 115 17.76 14.55 11.73
CA GLY A 115 17.55 14.92 10.34
C GLY A 115 18.76 15.64 9.76
N SER A 116 18.76 15.80 8.45
CA SER A 116 19.70 16.68 7.75
C SER A 116 19.63 18.14 8.25
N ALA A 117 20.51 19.00 7.75
CA ALA A 117 20.54 20.41 8.12
C ALA A 117 19.15 21.06 8.06
N GLY A 118 18.81 21.76 9.14
CA GLY A 118 17.53 22.45 9.30
C GLY A 118 16.37 21.63 9.85
N PHE A 119 16.61 20.38 10.24
CA PHE A 119 15.61 19.53 10.89
C PHE A 119 15.11 20.12 12.21
N ARG A 120 13.79 20.07 12.41
CA ARG A 120 13.11 20.48 13.63
C ARG A 120 12.06 19.43 13.99
N GLY A 121 11.97 19.13 15.27
CA GLY A 121 11.05 18.14 15.82
C GLY A 121 11.68 17.48 17.05
N ARG A 122 11.06 16.41 17.55
CA ARG A 122 11.64 15.63 18.63
C ARG A 122 12.87 14.86 18.16
N ASP A 123 13.87 14.76 19.03
CA ASP A 123 15.13 14.04 18.77
C ASP A 123 15.10 12.60 19.28
N THR A 124 14.04 12.20 19.97
CA THR A 124 13.88 10.89 20.60
C THR A 124 12.41 10.46 20.64
N TYR A 125 12.19 9.14 20.61
CA TYR A 125 10.87 8.55 20.85
C TYR A 125 10.99 7.22 21.58
N SER A 126 10.26 7.04 22.68
CA SER A 126 10.16 5.76 23.38
C SER A 126 8.92 5.00 22.96
N PHE A 127 9.08 3.73 22.55
CA PHE A 127 7.92 2.86 22.22
C PHE A 127 7.12 2.44 23.46
N THR A 128 7.51 2.90 24.65
CA THR A 128 6.65 2.87 25.85
C THR A 128 5.54 3.93 25.82
N GLU A 129 5.73 5.04 25.09
CA GLU A 129 4.71 6.08 24.87
C GLU A 129 3.56 5.57 24.00
N GLY A 130 3.86 4.62 23.11
CA GLY A 130 2.91 3.98 22.21
C GLY A 130 3.66 3.10 21.23
N ALA A 131 3.24 1.84 21.10
CA ALA A 131 3.93 0.86 20.29
C ALA A 131 3.40 0.81 18.86
N GLY A 132 2.22 0.22 18.65
CA GLY A 132 1.61 0.03 17.33
C GLY A 132 0.48 1.01 17.02
N PRO A 133 -0.05 0.98 15.79
CA PRO A 133 -1.15 1.84 15.36
C PRO A 133 -2.51 1.38 15.89
N TYR A 134 -2.64 0.13 16.31
CA TYR A 134 -3.92 -0.47 16.68
C TYR A 134 -4.07 -0.68 18.18
N GLN A 135 -5.31 -0.94 18.61
CA GLN A 135 -5.58 -1.22 20.00
C GLN A 135 -4.85 -2.51 20.43
N ARG A 136 -4.12 -2.44 21.56
CA ARG A 136 -3.28 -3.52 22.13
C ARG A 136 -2.09 -3.93 21.24
N ASP A 137 -1.83 -3.19 20.17
CA ASP A 137 -0.67 -3.46 19.32
C ASP A 137 0.62 -3.07 20.02
N LYS A 138 1.42 -4.10 20.31
CA LYS A 138 2.71 -3.98 20.98
C LYS A 138 3.88 -3.90 20.02
N ARG A 139 3.63 -4.12 18.73
CA ARG A 139 4.67 -4.00 17.71
C ARG A 139 5.12 -2.57 17.60
N PRO A 140 6.42 -2.31 17.40
CA PRO A 140 6.94 -0.98 17.27
C PRO A 140 6.73 -0.44 15.84
N VAL A 141 5.47 -0.10 15.53
CA VAL A 141 5.04 0.53 14.28
C VAL A 141 4.40 1.86 14.62
N ARG A 142 5.08 2.96 14.33
CA ARG A 142 4.62 4.27 14.77
C ARG A 142 4.76 5.34 13.71
N ARG A 143 3.68 6.09 13.55
CA ARG A 143 3.68 7.39 12.88
C ARG A 143 3.82 8.50 13.92
N LEU A 144 4.82 9.34 13.74
CA LEU A 144 5.11 10.52 14.55
C LEU A 144 4.84 11.77 13.72
N GLU A 145 4.35 12.83 14.35
CA GLU A 145 3.93 14.07 13.69
C GLU A 145 4.77 15.27 14.17
N ASN A 146 4.58 16.42 13.51
CA ASN A 146 5.19 17.72 13.87
C ASN A 146 6.70 17.81 13.66
N PHE A 147 7.19 17.25 12.55
CA PHE A 147 8.55 17.49 12.06
C PHE A 147 8.54 18.55 10.96
N SER A 148 9.62 19.29 10.79
CA SER A 148 9.79 20.23 9.69
C SER A 148 11.26 20.41 9.32
N PHE A 149 11.51 20.96 8.13
CA PHE A 149 12.83 21.44 7.71
C PHE A 149 12.76 22.95 7.45
N ASN A 150 13.69 23.71 8.03
CA ASN A 150 13.75 25.16 7.81
C ASN A 150 14.74 25.56 6.70
N THR A 151 15.36 24.60 6.02
CA THR A 151 16.24 24.85 4.86
C THR A 151 15.83 23.96 3.70
N PRO A 152 15.93 24.45 2.44
CA PRO A 152 15.55 23.69 1.27
C PRO A 152 16.59 22.60 0.92
N GLY A 153 16.26 21.80 -0.10
CA GLY A 153 17.11 20.77 -0.70
C GLY A 153 16.66 19.35 -0.40
N ILE A 154 17.43 18.37 -0.88
CA ILE A 154 17.19 16.95 -0.58
C ILE A 154 17.64 16.66 0.86
N LYS A 155 16.73 16.10 1.67
CA LYS A 155 16.94 15.79 3.08
C LYS A 155 16.67 14.32 3.35
N TYR A 156 17.20 13.87 4.48
CA TYR A 156 16.99 12.54 5.03
C TYR A 156 16.74 12.63 6.53
N ILE A 157 15.97 11.68 7.04
CA ILE A 157 15.86 11.38 8.47
C ILE A 157 16.62 10.09 8.74
N ARG A 158 17.42 10.09 9.81
CA ARG A 158 18.09 8.93 10.37
C ARG A 158 17.48 8.61 11.73
N VAL A 159 17.11 7.35 11.92
CA VAL A 159 16.61 6.82 13.19
C VAL A 159 17.56 5.74 13.66
N VAL A 160 18.00 5.81 14.91
CA VAL A 160 19.01 4.91 15.49
C VAL A 160 18.48 4.31 16.78
N ASP A 161 18.60 2.99 16.93
CA ASP A 161 18.53 2.36 18.25
C ASP A 161 19.89 2.49 18.95
N PRO A 162 20.00 3.26 20.05
CA PRO A 162 21.28 3.48 20.73
C PRO A 162 21.86 2.22 21.35
N VAL A 163 21.06 1.18 21.61
CA VAL A 163 21.51 -0.05 22.27
C VAL A 163 22.23 -0.96 21.27
N SER A 164 21.60 -1.25 20.13
CA SER A 164 22.21 -2.10 19.10
C SER A 164 23.10 -1.34 18.11
N GLY A 165 22.96 -0.01 18.02
CA GLY A 165 23.61 0.82 17.00
C GLY A 165 22.99 0.68 15.60
N ILE A 166 21.91 -0.11 15.45
CA ILE A 166 21.23 -0.28 14.17
C ILE A 166 20.54 1.02 13.80
N GLU A 167 20.67 1.37 12.52
CA GLU A 167 20.11 2.58 11.96
C GLU A 167 19.19 2.31 10.76
N GLY A 168 18.25 3.22 10.59
CA GLY A 168 17.40 3.33 9.41
C GLY A 168 17.46 4.74 8.85
N ILE A 169 17.39 4.85 7.52
CA ILE A 169 17.35 6.14 6.82
C ILE A 169 16.03 6.20 6.03
N SER A 170 15.38 7.37 6.02
CA SER A 170 14.16 7.60 5.26
C SER A 170 14.40 7.55 3.75
N ASN A 171 13.32 7.46 2.98
CA ASN A 171 13.33 7.91 1.59
C ASN A 171 13.81 9.38 1.49
N PRO A 172 14.33 9.81 0.32
CA PRO A 172 14.68 11.21 0.10
C PRO A 172 13.46 12.12 0.25
N ILE A 173 13.67 13.27 0.88
CA ILE A 173 12.65 14.31 1.07
C ILE A 173 13.10 15.54 0.29
N HIS A 174 12.38 15.92 -0.75
CA HIS A 174 12.59 17.21 -1.43
C HIS A 174 11.91 18.32 -0.64
N VAL A 175 12.71 19.22 -0.07
CA VAL A 175 12.23 20.40 0.66
C VAL A 175 12.32 21.62 -0.26
N ASP A 176 11.18 22.06 -0.77
CA ASP A 176 11.07 23.23 -1.64
C ASP A 176 10.97 24.52 -0.81
N ILE A 177 11.48 25.63 -1.36
CA ILE A 177 11.41 26.96 -0.71
C ILE A 177 9.95 27.37 -0.47
N GLU A 178 9.08 27.06 -1.43
CA GLU A 178 7.64 27.24 -1.34
C GLU A 178 6.95 25.87 -1.23
N ALA A 179 5.67 25.86 -0.82
CA ALA A 179 4.90 24.62 -0.85
C ALA A 179 4.84 24.08 -2.30
N PRO A 180 5.20 22.81 -2.53
CA PRO A 180 5.35 22.30 -3.89
C PRO A 180 3.98 22.23 -4.59
N LYS A 181 3.94 22.67 -5.86
CA LYS A 181 2.72 22.69 -6.69
C LYS A 181 2.21 21.27 -6.96
N GLU A 182 3.14 20.34 -7.11
CA GLU A 182 2.91 18.91 -7.29
C GLU A 182 3.61 18.16 -6.17
N ARG A 183 3.08 17.00 -5.78
CA ARG A 183 3.62 16.21 -4.68
C ARG A 183 3.78 14.77 -5.11
N LEU A 184 4.84 14.14 -4.62
CA LEU A 184 5.05 12.71 -4.81
C LEU A 184 4.36 11.94 -3.69
N PHE A 185 3.56 10.96 -4.09
CA PHE A 185 2.75 10.14 -3.20
C PHE A 185 3.01 8.65 -3.50
N TRP A 186 2.92 7.84 -2.46
CA TRP A 186 3.07 6.39 -2.55
C TRP A 186 1.70 5.72 -2.56
N ALA A 187 1.47 4.88 -3.56
CA ALA A 187 0.18 4.27 -3.84
C ALA A 187 0.30 2.75 -4.05
N GLU A 188 -0.70 2.02 -3.60
CA GLU A 188 -1.01 0.68 -4.08
C GLU A 188 -2.38 0.73 -4.75
N LEU A 189 -2.44 0.41 -6.04
CA LEU A 189 -3.65 0.55 -6.86
C LEU A 189 -4.18 -0.80 -7.37
N HIS A 190 -3.46 -1.89 -7.10
CA HIS A 190 -3.82 -3.24 -7.53
C HIS A 190 -3.65 -4.23 -6.38
N CYS A 191 -4.72 -4.50 -5.64
CA CYS A 191 -4.69 -5.36 -4.46
C CYS A 191 -5.98 -6.16 -4.30
N HIS A 192 -5.87 -7.39 -3.78
CA HIS A 192 -6.98 -8.33 -3.66
C HIS A 192 -7.25 -8.79 -2.22
N SER A 193 -8.53 -8.94 -1.90
CA SER A 193 -9.11 -9.40 -0.65
C SER A 193 -9.53 -10.87 -0.74
N PHE A 194 -9.94 -11.48 0.38
CA PHE A 194 -10.52 -12.83 0.41
C PHE A 194 -11.80 -12.99 -0.43
N PHE A 195 -12.45 -11.90 -0.87
CA PHE A 195 -13.61 -12.00 -1.76
C PHE A 195 -13.22 -12.33 -3.20
N GLY A 196 -12.07 -11.84 -3.65
CA GLY A 196 -11.37 -12.30 -4.85
C GLY A 196 -10.45 -13.49 -4.53
N ASP A 197 -9.18 -13.35 -4.89
CA ASP A 197 -8.17 -14.40 -4.73
C ASP A 197 -7.12 -14.12 -3.64
N GLY A 198 -7.26 -12.99 -2.95
CA GLY A 198 -6.48 -12.62 -1.79
C GLY A 198 -6.89 -13.37 -0.52
N ILE A 199 -6.40 -12.88 0.63
CA ILE A 199 -6.48 -13.62 1.90
C ILE A 199 -6.97 -12.79 3.09
N ARG A 200 -7.09 -11.46 2.96
CA ARG A 200 -7.49 -10.55 4.04
C ARG A 200 -8.80 -9.83 3.74
N ASN A 201 -9.47 -9.35 4.79
CA ASN A 201 -10.70 -8.59 4.61
C ASN A 201 -10.40 -7.15 4.19
N PRO A 202 -11.36 -6.48 3.51
CA PRO A 202 -11.16 -5.13 3.01
C PRO A 202 -10.67 -4.14 4.07
N GLU A 203 -11.24 -4.13 5.29
CA GLU A 203 -10.87 -3.18 6.34
C GLU A 203 -9.45 -3.41 6.88
N GLU A 204 -9.03 -4.67 7.04
CA GLU A 204 -7.68 -5.04 7.45
C GLU A 204 -6.64 -4.56 6.44
N ILE A 205 -6.89 -4.77 5.15
CA ILE A 205 -5.96 -4.37 4.09
C ILE A 205 -5.86 -2.84 4.02
N HIS A 206 -6.99 -2.13 4.09
CA HIS A 206 -7.00 -0.67 4.13
C HIS A 206 -6.25 -0.12 5.36
N SER A 207 -6.45 -0.73 6.52
CA SER A 207 -5.75 -0.34 7.76
C SER A 207 -4.25 -0.59 7.64
N PHE A 208 -3.85 -1.74 7.12
CA PHE A 208 -2.45 -2.08 6.89
C PHE A 208 -1.78 -1.08 5.93
N ALA A 209 -2.43 -0.76 4.81
CA ALA A 209 -1.95 0.21 3.84
C ALA A 209 -1.72 1.59 4.50
N ARG A 210 -2.70 2.09 5.25
CA ARG A 210 -2.67 3.40 5.89
C ARG A 210 -1.70 3.50 7.07
N ASP A 211 -1.78 2.54 7.99
CA ASP A 211 -1.24 2.70 9.34
C ASP A 211 0.04 1.88 9.59
N GLU A 212 0.34 0.87 8.77
CA GLU A 212 1.57 0.08 8.88
C GLU A 212 2.54 0.27 7.71
N SER A 213 2.01 0.31 6.48
CA SER A 213 2.81 0.55 5.29
C SER A 213 3.02 2.04 5.01
N PHE A 214 2.23 2.89 5.67
CA PHE A 214 2.26 4.35 5.53
C PHE A 214 2.09 4.83 4.07
N LEU A 215 1.28 4.12 3.29
CA LEU A 215 0.91 4.57 1.94
C LEU A 215 0.05 5.83 2.04
N ASP A 216 0.17 6.70 1.04
CA ASP A 216 -0.69 7.88 0.92
C ASP A 216 -2.01 7.54 0.22
N ILE A 217 -1.99 6.53 -0.66
CA ILE A 217 -3.09 6.16 -1.55
C ILE A 217 -3.24 4.63 -1.58
N PHE A 218 -4.49 4.17 -1.61
CA PHE A 218 -4.80 2.75 -1.72
C PHE A 218 -6.05 2.52 -2.58
N ALA A 219 -6.09 1.42 -3.34
CA ALA A 219 -7.31 0.90 -3.95
C ALA A 219 -7.38 -0.62 -3.75
N LEU A 220 -8.51 -1.09 -3.23
CA LEU A 220 -8.83 -2.52 -3.27
C LEU A 220 -9.54 -2.81 -4.58
N THR A 221 -9.01 -3.75 -5.36
CA THR A 221 -9.42 -4.00 -6.74
C THR A 221 -9.61 -5.49 -6.99
N ASP A 222 -10.40 -6.17 -6.16
CA ASP A 222 -10.73 -7.59 -6.39
C ASP A 222 -11.33 -7.83 -7.78
N HIS A 223 -11.20 -9.07 -8.27
CA HIS A 223 -11.95 -9.58 -9.41
C HIS A 223 -13.45 -9.40 -9.20
N VAL A 224 -14.04 -8.42 -9.88
CA VAL A 224 -15.43 -8.00 -9.66
C VAL A 224 -16.46 -8.97 -10.23
N GLU A 225 -16.03 -9.87 -11.11
CA GLU A 225 -16.83 -11.00 -11.60
C GLU A 225 -17.22 -11.96 -10.46
N ALA A 226 -16.43 -12.02 -9.38
CA ALA A 226 -16.71 -12.83 -8.19
C ALA A 226 -17.62 -12.13 -7.17
N LEU A 227 -17.91 -10.83 -7.36
CA LEU A 227 -18.67 -10.02 -6.40
C LEU A 227 -20.14 -9.88 -6.81
N SER A 228 -21.04 -10.05 -5.84
CA SER A 228 -22.44 -9.59 -5.94
C SER A 228 -22.56 -8.07 -5.79
N ASP A 229 -23.69 -7.50 -6.17
CA ASP A 229 -23.94 -6.06 -6.01
C ASP A 229 -23.95 -5.62 -4.54
N ALA A 230 -24.38 -6.51 -3.63
CA ALA A 230 -24.30 -6.24 -2.19
C ALA A 230 -22.86 -6.17 -1.69
N GLN A 231 -21.97 -7.05 -2.20
CA GLN A 231 -20.54 -7.00 -1.90
C GLN A 231 -19.88 -5.77 -2.52
N TRP A 232 -20.27 -5.37 -3.73
CA TRP A 232 -19.81 -4.12 -4.33
C TRP A 232 -20.19 -2.89 -3.49
N ASN A 233 -21.44 -2.83 -3.02
CA ASN A 233 -21.88 -1.78 -2.11
C ASN A 233 -21.00 -1.75 -0.85
N TYR A 234 -20.73 -2.91 -0.27
CA TYR A 234 -19.83 -3.01 0.88
C TYR A 234 -18.40 -2.51 0.56
N PHE A 235 -17.83 -2.84 -0.60
CA PHE A 235 -16.52 -2.34 -1.02
C PHE A 235 -16.51 -0.81 -1.14
N ARG A 236 -17.57 -0.22 -1.71
CA ARG A 236 -17.73 1.24 -1.78
C ARG A 236 -17.74 1.87 -0.39
N GLU A 237 -18.52 1.31 0.53
CA GLU A 237 -18.61 1.82 1.91
C GLU A 237 -17.29 1.71 2.67
N VAL A 238 -16.55 0.59 2.52
CA VAL A 238 -15.21 0.45 3.12
C VAL A 238 -14.27 1.51 2.56
N ALA A 239 -14.16 1.65 1.24
CA ALA A 239 -13.28 2.64 0.63
C ALA A 239 -13.65 4.07 1.05
N ASN A 240 -14.94 4.40 1.13
CA ASN A 240 -15.43 5.69 1.63
C ASN A 240 -15.10 5.91 3.10
N THR A 241 -15.24 4.89 3.95
CA THR A 241 -14.95 4.95 5.39
C THR A 241 -13.47 5.23 5.65
N PHE A 242 -12.57 4.62 4.87
CA PHE A 242 -11.13 4.82 5.04
C PHE A 242 -10.59 6.05 4.32
N ASN A 243 -11.33 6.65 3.40
CA ASN A 243 -10.86 7.82 2.68
C ASN A 243 -10.88 9.07 3.59
N GLU A 244 -9.68 9.50 3.95
CA GLU A 244 -9.40 10.68 4.76
C GLU A 244 -8.66 11.71 3.90
N PRO A 245 -9.37 12.65 3.24
CA PRO A 245 -8.74 13.66 2.41
C PRO A 245 -7.58 14.35 3.12
N GLN A 246 -6.49 14.58 2.37
CA GLN A 246 -5.21 15.12 2.86
C GLN A 246 -4.35 14.20 3.73
N ARG A 247 -4.87 13.06 4.22
CA ARG A 247 -4.10 12.10 5.03
C ARG A 247 -3.91 10.76 4.33
N PHE A 248 -4.98 10.17 3.82
CA PHE A 248 -4.99 8.87 3.16
C PHE A 248 -6.16 8.78 2.18
N VAL A 249 -5.88 8.63 0.89
CA VAL A 249 -6.93 8.50 -0.13
C VAL A 249 -7.12 7.03 -0.49
N SER A 250 -8.24 6.46 -0.03
CA SER A 250 -8.71 5.17 -0.54
C SER A 250 -9.59 5.41 -1.77
N PHE A 251 -9.39 4.71 -2.88
CA PHE A 251 -10.24 4.76 -4.07
C PHE A 251 -11.27 3.63 -4.06
N ILE A 252 -12.43 3.89 -4.68
CA ILE A 252 -13.35 2.83 -5.07
C ILE A 252 -12.86 2.29 -6.40
N GLY A 253 -12.65 0.97 -6.47
CA GLY A 253 -12.19 0.32 -7.68
C GLY A 253 -12.42 -1.17 -7.69
N GLY A 254 -12.01 -1.80 -8.78
CA GLY A 254 -12.15 -3.23 -9.06
C GLY A 254 -11.22 -3.63 -10.19
N GLU A 255 -10.99 -4.94 -10.34
CA GLU A 255 -10.35 -5.49 -11.53
C GLU A 255 -11.41 -6.12 -12.42
N TRP A 256 -11.60 -5.55 -13.61
CA TRP A 256 -12.41 -6.13 -14.69
C TRP A 256 -11.58 -7.22 -15.36
N THR A 257 -12.03 -8.47 -15.24
CA THR A 257 -11.17 -9.65 -15.44
C THR A 257 -11.61 -10.39 -16.70
N SER A 258 -11.13 -9.99 -17.87
CA SER A 258 -11.54 -10.59 -19.14
C SER A 258 -10.51 -11.56 -19.69
N SER A 259 -10.93 -12.80 -19.98
CA SER A 259 -10.09 -13.74 -20.73
C SER A 259 -9.89 -13.32 -22.20
N LYS A 260 -10.77 -12.47 -22.75
CA LYS A 260 -10.69 -12.02 -24.14
C LYS A 260 -9.83 -10.77 -24.30
N PHE A 261 -9.90 -9.86 -23.34
CA PHE A 261 -9.27 -8.54 -23.41
C PHE A 261 -8.21 -8.33 -22.33
N GLY A 262 -7.87 -9.37 -21.54
CA GLY A 262 -7.05 -9.31 -20.34
C GLY A 262 -7.63 -8.43 -19.24
N HIS A 263 -6.84 -8.16 -18.21
CA HIS A 263 -7.35 -7.57 -16.98
C HIS A 263 -7.11 -6.07 -16.89
N HIS A 264 -8.12 -5.36 -16.40
CA HIS A 264 -8.11 -3.90 -16.34
C HIS A 264 -8.60 -3.44 -14.98
N GLY A 265 -7.75 -2.76 -14.22
CA GLY A 265 -8.14 -2.05 -13.01
C GLY A 265 -8.99 -0.84 -13.37
N PHE A 266 -9.97 -0.50 -12.55
CA PHE A 266 -10.70 0.76 -12.68
C PHE A 266 -10.83 1.48 -11.34
N LEU A 267 -10.69 2.80 -11.35
CA LEU A 267 -10.76 3.65 -10.16
C LEU A 267 -11.75 4.80 -10.36
N TYR A 268 -12.68 4.98 -9.43
CA TYR A 268 -13.64 6.08 -9.47
C TYR A 268 -13.16 7.31 -8.68
N PRO A 269 -13.33 8.53 -9.23
CA PRO A 269 -12.87 9.75 -8.59
C PRO A 269 -13.80 10.22 -7.45
N GLY A 270 -15.01 9.66 -7.36
CA GLY A 270 -16.06 10.04 -6.41
C GLY A 270 -16.20 9.10 -5.23
N SER A 271 -17.34 9.17 -4.53
CA SER A 271 -17.77 8.20 -3.52
C SER A 271 -18.64 7.09 -4.07
N GLU A 272 -18.89 7.08 -5.38
CA GLU A 272 -19.79 6.16 -6.07
C GLU A 272 -19.22 5.74 -7.43
N GLY A 273 -19.70 4.62 -7.95
CA GLY A 273 -19.44 4.14 -9.31
C GLY A 273 -20.10 2.78 -9.54
N PRO A 274 -20.47 2.44 -10.79
CA PRO A 274 -21.01 1.12 -11.10
C PRO A 274 -19.93 0.04 -10.94
N ILE A 275 -20.36 -1.18 -10.63
CA ILE A 275 -19.50 -2.34 -10.82
C ILE A 275 -19.41 -2.63 -12.33
N LEU A 276 -18.20 -2.94 -12.81
CA LEU A 276 -17.96 -3.27 -14.22
C LEU A 276 -17.63 -4.75 -14.34
N ARG A 277 -18.43 -5.59 -15.00
CA ARG A 277 -18.15 -7.04 -15.12
C ARG A 277 -18.01 -7.46 -16.58
N CYS A 278 -17.00 -8.24 -16.90
CA CYS A 278 -16.83 -8.74 -18.27
C CYS A 278 -17.91 -9.77 -18.68
N THR A 279 -18.66 -10.29 -17.70
CA THR A 279 -19.78 -11.22 -17.89
C THR A 279 -21.11 -10.53 -18.17
N ASP A 280 -21.17 -9.20 -18.03
CA ASP A 280 -22.34 -8.39 -18.39
C ASP A 280 -22.26 -7.99 -19.88
N PRO A 281 -23.24 -8.37 -20.73
CA PRO A 281 -23.26 -7.98 -22.14
C PRO A 281 -23.19 -6.48 -22.41
N ASP A 282 -23.54 -5.63 -21.45
CA ASP A 282 -23.42 -4.17 -21.60
C ASP A 282 -22.02 -3.65 -21.25
N GLN A 283 -21.10 -4.53 -20.83
CA GLN A 283 -19.78 -4.20 -20.27
C GLN A 283 -18.68 -5.20 -20.67
N ASP A 284 -18.94 -6.08 -21.64
CA ASP A 284 -18.09 -7.21 -22.04
C ASP A 284 -17.00 -6.85 -23.09
N THR A 285 -16.86 -5.58 -23.46
CA THR A 285 -15.80 -5.08 -24.36
C THR A 285 -15.10 -3.84 -23.82
N LEU A 286 -13.87 -3.61 -24.29
CA LEU A 286 -13.08 -2.43 -23.94
C LEU A 286 -13.82 -1.13 -24.27
N GLU A 287 -14.46 -1.03 -25.44
CA GLU A 287 -15.19 0.16 -25.85
C GLU A 287 -16.33 0.52 -24.88
N LYS A 288 -17.03 -0.51 -24.37
CA LYS A 288 -18.14 -0.34 -23.43
C LYS A 288 -17.64 0.14 -22.07
N ILE A 289 -16.61 -0.51 -21.50
CA ILE A 289 -16.06 -0.07 -20.22
C ILE A 289 -15.40 1.31 -20.33
N TYR A 290 -14.79 1.66 -21.47
CA TYR A 290 -14.25 3.01 -21.71
C TYR A 290 -15.35 4.07 -21.77
N ALA A 291 -16.50 3.75 -22.39
CA ALA A 291 -17.64 4.66 -22.41
C ALA A 291 -18.19 4.91 -20.99
N ILE A 292 -18.33 3.85 -20.18
CA ILE A 292 -18.77 3.97 -18.78
C ILE A 292 -17.73 4.74 -17.96
N ALA A 293 -16.44 4.43 -18.11
CA ALA A 293 -15.37 5.14 -17.43
C ALA A 293 -15.41 6.63 -17.74
N LYS A 294 -15.58 7.02 -19.01
CA LYS A 294 -15.71 8.42 -19.43
C LYS A 294 -16.92 9.10 -18.79
N GLN A 295 -18.07 8.42 -18.74
CA GLN A 295 -19.29 8.95 -18.12
C GLN A 295 -19.10 9.23 -16.63
N HIS A 296 -18.37 8.35 -15.93
CA HIS A 296 -18.14 8.46 -14.48
C HIS A 296 -16.84 9.20 -14.11
N GLY A 297 -16.04 9.61 -15.10
CA GLY A 297 -14.71 10.18 -14.90
C GLY A 297 -13.73 9.20 -14.25
N ALA A 298 -13.98 7.90 -14.41
CA ALA A 298 -13.12 6.84 -13.91
C ALA A 298 -11.80 6.79 -14.70
N MET A 299 -10.78 6.24 -14.05
CA MET A 299 -9.53 5.87 -14.70
C MET A 299 -9.50 4.36 -14.87
N ILE A 300 -9.13 3.92 -16.06
CA ILE A 300 -8.78 2.53 -16.34
C ILE A 300 -7.26 2.39 -16.25
N ILE A 301 -6.81 1.24 -15.78
CA ILE A 301 -5.41 0.87 -15.64
C ILE A 301 -5.24 -0.48 -16.31
N ALA A 302 -4.33 -0.55 -17.26
CA ALA A 302 -3.89 -1.81 -17.84
C ALA A 302 -3.09 -2.60 -16.79
N ASN A 303 -3.65 -3.70 -16.30
CA ASN A 303 -2.99 -4.53 -15.28
C ASN A 303 -2.10 -5.58 -15.94
N HIS A 304 -0.94 -5.83 -15.33
CA HIS A 304 0.03 -6.88 -15.67
C HIS A 304 0.04 -7.34 -17.16
N PRO A 305 0.25 -6.40 -18.11
CA PRO A 305 -0.03 -6.60 -19.54
C PRO A 305 0.78 -7.72 -20.19
N ALA A 306 1.91 -8.10 -19.61
CA ALA A 306 2.81 -9.14 -20.11
C ALA A 306 2.90 -10.36 -19.16
N GLU A 307 1.93 -10.54 -18.27
CA GLU A 307 1.81 -11.78 -17.50
C GLU A 307 1.36 -12.94 -18.41
N ASP A 308 2.07 -14.06 -18.34
CA ASP A 308 1.77 -15.24 -19.14
C ASP A 308 0.38 -15.79 -18.79
N GLY A 309 -0.48 -15.90 -19.80
CA GLY A 309 -1.86 -16.37 -19.68
C GLY A 309 -2.91 -15.32 -19.29
N TRP A 310 -2.52 -14.16 -18.75
CA TRP A 310 -3.45 -13.14 -18.22
C TRP A 310 -3.26 -11.73 -18.78
N GLY A 311 -2.16 -11.50 -19.51
CA GLY A 311 -1.90 -10.26 -20.22
C GLY A 311 -2.89 -9.96 -21.35
N PHE A 312 -2.73 -8.82 -22.01
CA PHE A 312 -3.61 -8.40 -23.10
C PHE A 312 -2.88 -7.89 -24.33
N ASP A 313 -3.59 -7.94 -25.46
CA ASP A 313 -3.10 -7.52 -26.75
C ASP A 313 -3.57 -6.09 -27.05
N TRP A 314 -2.64 -5.14 -27.09
CA TRP A 314 -2.90 -3.73 -27.38
C TRP A 314 -3.66 -3.49 -28.70
N ASN A 315 -3.57 -4.43 -29.66
CA ASN A 315 -4.34 -4.33 -30.91
C ASN A 315 -5.85 -4.50 -30.70
N LYS A 316 -6.29 -4.99 -29.54
CA LYS A 316 -7.70 -5.15 -29.19
C LYS A 316 -8.38 -3.86 -28.72
N GLY A 317 -7.61 -2.80 -28.48
CA GLY A 317 -8.14 -1.47 -28.19
C GLY A 317 -7.44 -0.78 -27.02
N HIS A 318 -7.31 0.54 -27.10
CA HIS A 318 -6.76 1.42 -26.07
C HIS A 318 -7.48 2.77 -26.15
N ASN A 319 -7.62 3.47 -25.03
CA ASN A 319 -8.18 4.82 -25.01
C ASN A 319 -7.45 5.72 -23.99
N ASP A 320 -6.53 6.51 -24.50
CA ASP A 320 -5.63 7.41 -23.76
C ASP A 320 -6.36 8.43 -22.87
N ASN A 321 -7.67 8.66 -23.08
CA ASN A 321 -8.44 9.58 -22.26
C ASN A 321 -8.85 8.98 -20.91
N VAL A 322 -8.99 7.67 -20.83
CA VAL A 322 -9.48 6.96 -19.64
C VAL A 322 -8.49 5.92 -19.14
N GLU A 323 -7.82 5.22 -20.04
CA GLU A 323 -6.72 4.31 -19.75
C GLU A 323 -5.39 5.07 -19.88
N ARG A 324 -4.87 5.53 -18.75
CA ARG A 324 -3.72 6.46 -18.72
C ARG A 324 -2.49 5.88 -18.04
N LEU A 325 -2.64 4.73 -17.39
CA LEU A 325 -1.58 4.03 -16.68
C LEU A 325 -1.53 2.59 -17.14
N VAL A 326 -0.32 2.04 -17.12
CA VAL A 326 -0.04 0.63 -17.33
C VAL A 326 0.84 0.15 -16.18
N GLU A 327 0.54 -1.04 -15.67
CA GLU A 327 1.35 -1.73 -14.69
C GLU A 327 2.63 -2.23 -15.37
N VAL A 328 3.77 -1.63 -15.04
CA VAL A 328 5.09 -2.03 -15.58
C VAL A 328 5.85 -3.00 -14.68
N TYR A 329 5.35 -3.23 -13.46
CA TYR A 329 5.93 -4.16 -12.50
C TYR A 329 4.84 -4.66 -11.56
N SER A 330 4.82 -5.97 -11.32
CA SER A 330 3.95 -6.64 -10.36
C SER A 330 4.72 -7.75 -9.62
N ILE A 331 4.04 -8.48 -8.74
CA ILE A 331 4.58 -9.72 -8.14
C ILE A 331 4.93 -10.76 -9.22
N GLY A 332 4.19 -10.78 -10.33
CA GLY A 332 4.39 -11.67 -11.48
C GLY A 332 5.62 -11.34 -12.32
N GLY A 333 6.23 -10.15 -12.15
CA GLY A 333 7.47 -9.79 -12.82
C GLY A 333 7.55 -8.32 -13.23
N ALA A 334 8.60 -8.00 -13.99
CA ALA A 334 8.72 -6.71 -14.66
C ALA A 334 8.19 -6.84 -16.10
N TYR A 335 7.43 -5.85 -16.54
CA TYR A 335 6.79 -5.79 -17.87
C TYR A 335 7.29 -4.59 -18.68
N ASP A 336 8.43 -4.00 -18.27
CA ASP A 336 9.08 -2.87 -18.91
C ASP A 336 10.02 -3.26 -20.07
N THR A 337 10.13 -4.56 -20.36
CA THR A 337 10.85 -5.10 -21.52
C THR A 337 9.89 -5.77 -22.51
N PRO A 338 9.99 -5.50 -23.82
CA PRO A 338 9.25 -6.26 -24.83
C PRO A 338 9.56 -7.76 -24.71
N ALA A 339 8.55 -8.61 -24.89
CA ALA A 339 8.81 -10.03 -25.11
C ALA A 339 9.66 -10.19 -26.39
N GLU A 340 10.77 -10.92 -26.30
CA GLU A 340 11.62 -11.25 -27.47
C GLU A 340 10.91 -12.15 -28.48
#